data_AF-A0A7C5YAG2-F1
#
_entry.id   AF-A0A7C5YAG2-F1
#
_cell.length_a   1.000
_cell.length_b   1.000
_cell.length_c   1.000
_cell.angle_alpha   90.00
_cell.angle_beta   90.00
_cell.angle_gamma   90.00
#
_symmetry.space_group_name_H-M   'P 1'
#
loop_
_entity.id
_entity.type
_entity.pdbx_description
1 polymer ?
#
loop_
_entity_poly.entity_id
_entity_poly.type
_entity_poly.pdbx_seq_one_letter_code
_entity_poly.pdbx_strand_id
1 'polypeptide(L)'
;MGPPMFNMMLWMYFPIILVSILLIVMPLIFHPHPKTATAEMIGLTEEEKNVVEFLKANRGMAEQRDISKSLGLTRLKTHRIVSSLRKRGVVEVKPHGRTNVVMLKNIREAA
;
A
#
# COMPACT_ATOMS: atom_id res chain seq x y z
N MET A 1 19.21 56.23 0.36
CA MET A 1 17.98 55.59 -0.16
C MET A 1 17.84 54.25 0.54
N GLY A 2 16.90 54.12 1.48
CA GLY A 2 16.66 52.84 2.15
C GLY A 2 16.10 51.82 1.17
N PRO A 3 16.29 50.51 1.41
CA PRO A 3 15.71 49.50 0.53
C PRO A 3 14.19 49.70 0.51
N PRO A 4 13.54 49.55 -0.66
CA PRO A 4 12.10 49.71 -0.76
C PRO A 4 11.43 48.74 0.21
N MET A 5 10.46 49.22 1.00
CA MET A 5 9.74 48.42 2.01
C MET A 5 9.19 47.09 1.47
N PHE A 6 8.92 47.06 0.16
CA PHE A 6 8.55 45.86 -0.58
C PHE A 6 9.54 44.70 -0.40
N ASN A 7 10.85 44.96 -0.44
CA ASN A 7 11.86 43.91 -0.27
C ASN A 7 11.91 43.38 1.17
N MET A 8 11.70 44.23 2.18
CA MET A 8 11.67 43.80 3.58
C MET A 8 10.44 42.94 3.89
N MET A 9 9.31 43.27 3.28
CA MET A 9 8.07 42.53 3.44
C MET A 9 8.19 41.12 2.82
N LEU A 10 8.86 40.97 1.67
CA LEU A 10 9.10 39.66 1.03
C LEU A 10 9.96 38.71 1.89
N TRP A 11 10.99 39.22 2.56
CA TRP A 11 11.87 38.40 3.40
C TRP A 11 11.19 37.89 4.67
N MET A 12 10.19 38.61 5.18
CA MET A 12 9.38 38.18 6.32
C MET A 12 8.45 37.01 5.96
N TYR A 13 7.93 36.98 4.74
CA TYR A 13 7.05 35.90 4.26
C TYR A 13 7.80 34.69 3.73
N PHE A 14 9.06 34.83 3.34
CA PHE A 14 9.90 33.74 2.86
C PHE A 14 9.93 32.49 3.77
N PRO A 15 10.13 32.60 5.10
CA PRO A 15 10.10 31.43 5.98
C PRO A 15 8.70 30.81 6.10
N ILE A 16 7.64 31.61 6.06
CA ILE A 16 6.26 31.13 6.14
C ILE A 16 5.90 30.35 4.87
N ILE A 17 6.31 30.88 3.70
CA ILE A 17 6.16 30.21 2.41
C ILE A 17 6.97 28.91 2.40
N LEU A 18 8.22 28.92 2.87
CA LEU A 18 9.04 27.71 2.98
C LEU A 18 8.38 26.61 3.83
N VAL A 19 7.85 26.98 5.00
CA VAL A 19 7.15 26.05 5.90
C VAL A 19 5.86 25.53 5.26
N SER A 20 5.09 26.37 4.58
CA SER A 20 3.88 25.96 3.87
C SER A 20 4.18 24.99 2.72
N ILE A 21 5.26 25.21 1.96
CA ILE A 21 5.73 24.30 0.90
C ILE A 21 6.15 22.96 1.52
N LEU A 22 6.87 22.98 2.65
CA LEU A 22 7.32 21.78 3.34
C LEU A 22 6.14 20.94 3.85
N LEU A 23 5.09 21.57 4.39
CA LEU A 23 3.85 20.91 4.82
C LEU A 23 3.05 20.30 3.67
N ILE A 24 3.13 20.87 2.45
CA ILE A 24 2.47 20.34 1.26
C ILE A 24 3.29 19.20 0.62
N VAL A 25 4.62 19.31 0.64
CA VAL A 25 5.53 18.30 0.06
C VAL A 25 5.70 17.08 0.97
N MET A 26 5.65 17.24 2.30
CA MET A 26 5.75 16.13 3.25
C MET A 26 4.74 15.00 2.97
N PRO A 27 3.43 15.24 2.81
CA PRO A 27 2.49 14.19 2.47
C PRO A 27 2.76 13.59 1.09
N LEU A 28 3.36 14.31 0.14
CA LEU A 28 3.72 13.76 -1.18
C LEU A 28 4.81 12.68 -1.09
N ILE A 29 5.77 12.84 -0.17
CA ILE A 29 6.83 11.85 0.10
C ILE A 29 6.28 10.67 0.91
N PHE A 30 5.31 10.93 1.79
CA PHE A 30 4.69 9.93 2.67
C PHE A 30 3.45 9.24 2.10
N HIS A 31 3.00 9.55 0.89
CA HIS A 31 2.00 8.72 0.21
C HIS A 31 2.66 7.42 -0.22
N PRO A 32 2.40 6.26 0.43
CA PRO A 32 2.85 4.99 -0.11
C PRO A 32 2.17 4.81 -1.46
N HIS A 33 2.94 4.93 -2.54
CA HIS A 33 2.48 4.61 -3.89
C HIS A 33 1.88 3.20 -3.87
N PRO A 34 0.61 3.01 -4.28
CA PRO A 34 0.13 1.69 -4.57
C PRO A 34 0.91 1.21 -5.80
N LYS A 35 1.95 0.39 -5.59
CA LYS A 35 2.72 -0.26 -6.66
C LYS A 35 1.77 -1.11 -7.50
N THR A 36 1.13 -0.53 -8.50
CA THR A 36 0.24 -1.16 -9.49
C THR A 36 1.05 -2.18 -10.29
N ALA A 37 1.39 -3.28 -9.65
CA ALA A 37 1.80 -4.49 -10.32
C ALA A 37 0.51 -5.11 -10.85
N THR A 38 0.28 -4.91 -12.14
CA THR A 38 -0.55 -5.76 -12.98
C THR A 38 -0.05 -7.19 -12.81
N ALA A 39 -0.62 -7.89 -11.83
CA ALA A 39 -0.38 -9.30 -11.64
C ALA A 39 -1.18 -10.06 -12.70
N GLU A 40 -0.50 -10.46 -13.76
CA GLU A 40 -0.99 -11.55 -14.60
C GLU A 40 -1.21 -12.77 -13.69
N MET A 41 -2.42 -13.34 -13.70
CA MET A 41 -2.72 -14.58 -12.97
C MET A 41 -1.95 -15.80 -13.51
N ILE A 42 -1.11 -15.60 -14.54
CA ILE A 42 -0.34 -16.62 -15.20
C ILE A 42 0.83 -17.02 -14.29
N GLY A 43 0.80 -18.25 -13.77
CA GLY A 43 1.89 -18.82 -12.95
C GLY A 43 1.69 -18.78 -11.43
N LEU A 44 0.48 -18.53 -10.92
CA LEU A 44 0.16 -18.81 -9.51
C LEU A 44 0.07 -20.32 -9.29
N THR A 45 0.67 -20.78 -8.20
CA THR A 45 0.46 -22.13 -7.66
C THR A 45 -0.98 -22.30 -7.17
N GLU A 46 -1.46 -23.53 -7.04
CA GLU A 46 -2.85 -23.77 -6.58
C GLU A 46 -3.12 -23.17 -5.19
N GLU A 47 -2.14 -23.23 -4.29
CA GLU A 47 -2.28 -22.64 -2.95
C GLU A 47 -2.37 -21.11 -2.99
N GLU A 48 -1.62 -20.46 -3.87
CA GLU A 48 -1.69 -19.01 -4.09
C GLU A 48 -3.04 -18.62 -4.71
N LYS A 49 -3.58 -19.42 -5.63
CA LYS A 49 -4.92 -19.22 -6.21
C LYS A 49 -6.00 -19.29 -5.14
N ASN A 50 -5.96 -20.29 -4.27
CA ASN A 50 -6.94 -20.45 -3.18
C ASN A 50 -6.96 -19.22 -2.25
N VAL A 51 -5.80 -18.63 -1.96
CA VAL A 51 -5.72 -17.38 -1.17
C VAL A 51 -6.33 -16.20 -1.94
N VAL A 52 -6.06 -16.09 -3.24
CA VAL A 52 -6.63 -15.03 -4.09
C VAL A 52 -8.15 -15.16 -4.20
N GLU A 53 -8.67 -16.38 -4.39
CA GLU A 53 -10.11 -16.65 -4.43
C GLU A 53 -10.78 -16.32 -3.10
N PHE A 54 -10.17 -16.71 -1.97
CA PHE A 54 -10.65 -16.33 -0.65
C PHE A 54 -10.68 -14.81 -0.46
N LEU A 55 -9.65 -14.10 -0.94
CA LEU A 55 -9.63 -12.63 -0.91
C LEU A 55 -10.73 -12.04 -1.81
N LYS A 56 -10.95 -12.57 -3.02
CA LYS A 56 -12.05 -12.16 -3.90
C LYS A 56 -13.41 -12.33 -3.22
N ALA A 57 -13.64 -13.47 -2.55
CA ALA A 57 -14.87 -13.74 -1.80
C ALA A 57 -15.09 -12.75 -0.64
N ASN A 58 -14.02 -12.29 0.02
CA ASN A 58 -14.08 -11.33 1.12
C ASN A 58 -13.94 -9.86 0.68
N ARG A 59 -14.52 -9.49 -0.48
CA ARG A 59 -14.49 -8.12 -1.02
C ARG A 59 -13.07 -7.56 -1.24
N GLY A 60 -12.11 -8.43 -1.53
CA GLY A 60 -10.72 -8.07 -1.81
C GLY A 60 -9.87 -7.81 -0.56
N MET A 61 -10.34 -8.10 0.66
CA MET A 61 -9.57 -7.87 1.88
C MET A 61 -9.85 -8.92 2.96
N ALA A 62 -8.81 -9.39 3.65
CA ALA A 62 -8.96 -10.28 4.80
C ALA A 62 -7.76 -10.22 5.75
N GLU A 63 -7.95 -10.57 7.02
CA GLU A 63 -6.85 -10.75 7.96
C GLU A 63 -6.05 -12.03 7.66
N GLN A 64 -4.73 -12.00 7.86
CA GLN A 64 -3.89 -13.21 7.76
C GLN A 64 -4.38 -14.34 8.68
N ARG A 65 -4.94 -14.00 9.84
CA ARG A 65 -5.52 -14.99 10.76
C ARG A 65 -6.71 -15.70 10.15
N ASP A 66 -7.56 -14.97 9.42
CA ASP A 66 -8.78 -15.52 8.83
C ASP A 66 -8.46 -16.33 7.58
N ILE A 67 -7.47 -15.91 6.78
CA ILE A 67 -6.91 -16.71 5.68
C ILE A 67 -6.37 -18.05 6.22
N SER A 68 -5.58 -18.00 7.29
CA SER A 68 -5.01 -19.20 7.93
C SER A 68 -6.09 -20.14 8.44
N LYS A 69 -7.14 -19.62 9.07
CA LYS A 69 -8.27 -20.41 9.58
C LYS A 69 -9.12 -21.00 8.46
N SER A 70 -9.52 -20.19 7.47
CA SER A 70 -10.44 -20.62 6.43
C SER A 70 -9.82 -21.64 5.47
N LEU A 71 -8.52 -21.53 5.22
CA LEU A 71 -7.80 -22.45 4.31
C LEU A 71 -7.10 -23.59 5.06
N GLY A 72 -7.25 -23.69 6.38
CA GLY A 72 -6.59 -24.72 7.20
C GLY A 72 -5.05 -24.65 7.15
N LEU A 73 -4.48 -23.47 6.87
CA LEU A 73 -3.04 -23.29 6.68
C LEU A 73 -2.36 -22.98 8.02
N THR A 74 -1.15 -23.50 8.22
CA THR A 74 -0.31 -23.09 9.35
C THR A 74 0.11 -21.62 9.20
N ARG A 75 0.44 -20.96 10.33
CA ARG A 75 0.91 -19.57 10.33
C ARG A 75 2.11 -19.36 9.41
N LEU A 76 3.07 -20.28 9.44
CA LEU A 76 4.28 -20.23 8.61
C LEU A 76 3.92 -20.34 7.12
N LYS A 77 3.05 -21.29 6.74
CA LYS A 77 2.64 -21.48 5.35
C LYS A 77 1.86 -20.28 4.83
N THR A 78 0.95 -19.75 5.63
CA THR A 78 0.20 -18.51 5.35
C THR A 78 1.15 -17.34 5.11
N HIS A 79 2.15 -17.15 5.98
CA HIS A 79 3.15 -16.10 5.81
C HIS A 79 3.96 -16.27 4.52
N ARG A 80 4.39 -17.50 4.18
CA ARG A 80 5.13 -17.77 2.94
C ARG A 80 4.29 -17.46 1.69
N ILE A 81 3.03 -17.89 1.64
CA ILE A 81 2.13 -17.65 0.51
C ILE A 81 1.83 -16.16 0.35
N VAL A 82 1.43 -15.48 1.43
CA VAL A 82 1.16 -14.04 1.41
C VAL A 82 2.41 -13.24 1.03
N SER A 83 3.59 -13.65 1.51
CA SER A 83 4.86 -13.03 1.12
C SER A 83 5.18 -13.25 -0.36
N SER A 84 4.92 -14.44 -0.90
CA SER A 84 5.05 -14.72 -2.33
C SER A 84 4.11 -13.84 -3.17
N LEU A 85 2.82 -13.82 -2.82
CA LEU A 85 1.82 -12.98 -3.48
C LEU A 85 2.17 -11.48 -3.41
N ARG A 86 2.72 -11.02 -2.27
CA ARG A 86 3.19 -9.66 -2.09
C ARG A 86 4.41 -9.35 -2.97
N LYS A 87 5.38 -10.28 -3.06
CA LYS A 87 6.55 -10.15 -3.93
C LYS A 87 6.15 -10.06 -5.41
N ARG A 88 5.13 -10.84 -5.81
CA ARG A 88 4.53 -10.81 -7.15
C ARG A 88 3.64 -9.59 -7.39
N GLY A 89 3.33 -8.81 -6.35
CA GLY A 89 2.50 -7.62 -6.45
C GLY A 89 0.99 -7.88 -6.57
N VAL A 90 0.55 -9.11 -6.35
CA VAL A 90 -0.87 -9.52 -6.36
C VAL A 90 -1.60 -8.95 -5.15
N VAL A 91 -0.93 -8.92 -3.99
CA VAL A 91 -1.51 -8.48 -2.72
C VAL A 91 -0.65 -7.45 -2.03
N GLU A 92 -1.31 -6.58 -1.27
CA GLU A 92 -0.68 -5.62 -0.37
C GLU A 92 -0.96 -6.03 1.08
N VAL A 93 0.04 -5.89 1.94
CA VAL A 93 -0.08 -6.26 3.35
C VAL A 93 0.06 -5.01 4.19
N LYS A 94 -0.95 -4.71 5.02
CA LYS A 94 -0.94 -3.60 5.96
C LYS A 94 -1.00 -4.13 7.40
N PRO A 95 -0.17 -3.61 8.31
CA PRO A 95 -0.28 -3.97 9.73
C PRO A 95 -1.62 -3.49 10.29
N HIS A 96 -2.29 -4.35 11.05
CA HIS A 96 -3.56 -4.04 11.71
C HIS A 96 -3.61 -4.68 13.11
N GLY A 97 -3.29 -3.88 14.13
CA GLY A 97 -3.25 -4.34 15.51
C GLY A 97 -2.23 -5.47 15.71
N ARG A 98 -2.72 -6.67 16.07
CA ARG A 98 -1.90 -7.88 16.33
C ARG A 98 -1.77 -8.80 15.11
N THR A 99 -2.36 -8.43 13.98
CA THR A 99 -2.31 -9.21 12.74
C THR A 99 -2.05 -8.29 11.55
N ASN A 100 -1.91 -8.87 10.37
CA ASN A 100 -1.80 -8.10 9.15
C ASN A 100 -3.06 -8.30 8.30
N VAL A 101 -3.56 -7.23 7.72
CA VAL A 101 -4.60 -7.26 6.71
C VAL A 101 -3.94 -7.41 5.35
N VAL A 102 -4.42 -8.38 4.59
CA VAL A 102 -4.03 -8.65 3.21
C VAL A 102 -5.12 -8.10 2.31
N MET A 103 -4.74 -7.26 1.36
CA MET A 103 -5.64 -6.64 0.40
C MET A 103 -5.23 -7.05 -1.00
N LEU A 104 -6.21 -7.41 -1.83
CA LEU A 104 -6.01 -7.67 -3.24
C LEU A 104 -5.68 -6.35 -3.95
N LYS A 105 -4.63 -6.35 -4.76
CA LYS A 105 -4.37 -5.24 -5.68
C LYS A 105 -5.15 -5.47 -6.96
N ASN A 106 -5.77 -4.41 -7.51
CA ASN A 106 -6.64 -4.47 -8.70
C ASN A 106 -6.11 -5.45 -9.75
N ILE A 107 -6.78 -6.60 -9.84
CA ILE A 107 -6.54 -7.58 -10.88
C ILE A 107 -7.36 -7.11 -12.06
N ARG A 108 -6.72 -6.63 -13.12
CA ARG A 108 -7.39 -6.58 -14.41
C ARG A 108 -7.47 -8.02 -14.89
N GLU A 109 -8.70 -8.56 -14.97
CA GLU A 109 -8.95 -9.74 -15.77
C GLU A 109 -8.56 -9.37 -17.21
N ALA A 110 -7.55 -10.05 -17.75
CA ALA A 110 -7.22 -9.91 -19.16
C ALA A 110 -8.42 -10.47 -19.93
N ALA A 111 -9.19 -9.54 -20.50
CA ALA A 111 -10.31 -9.81 -21.40
C ALA A 111 -9.83 -10.38 -22.73
#